data_AF-A0A3A6J839-F1
#
_entry.id   AF-A0A3A6J839-F1
#
_cell.length_a   1.000
_cell.length_b   1.000
_cell.length_c   1.000
_cell.angle_alpha   90.00
_cell.angle_beta   90.00
_cell.angle_gamma   90.00
#
_symmetry.space_group_name_H-M   'P 1'
#
loop_
_entity.id
_entity.type
_entity.pdbx_description
1 polymer ?
#
loop_
_entity_poly.entity_id
_entity_poly.type
_entity_poly.pdbx_seq_one_letter_code
_entity_poly.pdbx_strand_id
1 'polypeptide(L)'
;MSDDKQKEVFARNLNKYLERSGKTQKEVAQAIGVIPTTFNTWCLAQALPRMGKVQLLADYFGINKSDLIEDNSDTEYYLDAETAKKAQEIFENKQLSLLFDAARDAKPEDLEIVQSMLLALKNKDNK
;
A
#
# COMPACT_ATOMS: atom_id res chain seq x y z
N MET A 1 -4.01 -18.26 -12.41
CA MET A 1 -3.10 -18.15 -11.25
C MET A 1 -2.85 -19.55 -10.71
N SER A 2 -1.63 -19.89 -10.31
CA SER A 2 -1.37 -21.15 -9.60
C SER A 2 -1.90 -21.07 -8.17
N ASP A 3 -2.23 -22.22 -7.58
CA ASP A 3 -2.67 -22.31 -6.18
C ASP A 3 -1.68 -21.66 -5.21
N ASP A 4 -0.38 -21.77 -5.49
CA ASP A 4 0.67 -21.18 -4.67
C ASP A 4 0.68 -19.66 -4.78
N LYS A 5 0.45 -19.10 -5.97
CA LYS A 5 0.32 -17.65 -6.13
C LYS A 5 -0.90 -17.10 -5.37
N GLN A 6 -2.02 -17.82 -5.36
CA GLN A 6 -3.20 -17.41 -4.58
C GLN A 6 -2.93 -17.45 -3.07
N LYS A 7 -2.20 -18.45 -2.56
CA LYS A 7 -1.78 -18.51 -1.16
C LYS A 7 -0.89 -17.33 -0.78
N GLU A 8 0.06 -16.99 -1.64
CA GLU A 8 0.95 -15.83 -1.43
C GLU A 8 0.19 -14.51 -1.36
N VAL A 9 -0.72 -14.28 -2.33
CA VAL A 9 -1.57 -13.08 -2.37
C VAL A 9 -2.39 -12.97 -1.09
N PHE A 10 -3.05 -14.05 -0.70
CA PHE A 10 -3.87 -14.08 0.50
C PHE A 10 -3.05 -13.83 1.77
N ALA A 11 -1.92 -14.51 1.92
CA ALA A 11 -1.04 -14.36 3.08
C ALA A 11 -0.52 -12.94 3.22
N ARG A 12 -0.05 -12.34 2.11
CA ARG A 12 0.43 -10.95 2.07
C ARG A 12 -0.68 -9.98 2.48
N ASN A 13 -1.87 -10.11 1.90
CA ASN A 13 -3.00 -9.23 2.20
C ASN A 13 -3.45 -9.38 3.66
N LEU A 14 -3.56 -10.61 4.16
CA LEU A 14 -3.92 -10.90 5.55
C LEU A 14 -2.92 -10.28 6.54
N ASN A 15 -1.62 -10.44 6.29
CA ASN A 15 -0.57 -9.88 7.15
C ASN A 15 -0.60 -8.34 7.16
N LYS A 16 -0.89 -7.71 6.03
CA LYS A 16 -1.07 -6.25 5.93
C LYS A 16 -2.21 -5.74 6.82
N TYR A 17 -3.36 -6.43 6.84
CA TYR A 17 -4.47 -6.06 7.72
C TYR A 17 -4.20 -6.36 9.20
N LEU A 18 -3.47 -7.44 9.47
CA LEU A 18 -3.03 -7.76 10.82
C LEU A 18 -2.14 -6.63 11.40
N GLU A 19 -1.14 -6.19 10.64
CA GLU A 19 -0.25 -5.09 11.02
C GLU A 19 -1.03 -3.79 11.26
N ARG A 20 -1.92 -3.43 10.33
CA ARG A 20 -2.79 -2.23 10.45
C ARG A 20 -3.70 -2.26 11.67
N SER A 21 -4.17 -3.45 12.06
CA SER A 21 -5.02 -3.61 13.24
C SER A 21 -4.29 -3.46 14.57
N GLY A 22 -2.95 -3.56 14.57
CA GLY A 22 -2.13 -3.60 15.78
C GLY A 22 -2.37 -4.84 16.65
N LYS A 23 -3.05 -5.86 16.13
CA LYS A 23 -3.37 -7.10 16.85
C LYS A 23 -2.41 -8.22 16.49
N THR A 24 -2.18 -9.11 17.45
CA THR A 24 -1.42 -10.34 17.22
C THR A 24 -2.26 -11.39 16.48
N GLN A 25 -1.59 -12.31 15.77
CA GLN A 25 -2.27 -13.45 15.11
C GLN A 25 -3.16 -14.23 16.08
N LYS A 26 -2.70 -14.40 17.33
CA LYS A 26 -3.42 -15.13 18.38
C LYS A 26 -4.73 -14.43 18.76
N GLU A 27 -4.72 -13.11 18.92
CA GLU A 27 -5.93 -12.35 19.24
C GLU A 27 -6.97 -12.45 18.12
N VAL A 28 -6.54 -12.26 16.87
CA VAL A 28 -7.46 -12.34 15.72
C VAL A 28 -8.00 -13.76 15.56
N ALA A 29 -7.13 -14.77 15.63
CA ALA A 29 -7.54 -16.17 15.54
C ALA A 29 -8.61 -16.52 16.59
N GLN A 30 -8.40 -16.10 17.84
CA GLN A 30 -9.38 -16.29 18.90
C GLN A 30 -10.70 -15.57 18.62
N ALA A 31 -10.65 -14.32 18.14
CA ALA A 31 -11.84 -13.52 17.84
C ALA A 31 -12.72 -14.15 16.75
N ILE A 32 -12.11 -14.81 15.74
CA ILE A 32 -12.84 -15.48 14.65
C ILE A 32 -13.10 -16.98 14.89
N GLY A 33 -12.81 -17.48 16.10
CA GLY A 33 -13.01 -18.88 16.47
C GLY A 33 -12.16 -19.85 15.64
N VAL A 34 -10.86 -19.53 15.49
CA VAL A 34 -9.86 -20.33 14.77
C VAL A 34 -8.67 -20.61 15.68
N ILE A 35 -8.08 -21.80 15.54
CA ILE A 35 -6.89 -22.17 16.30
C ILE A 35 -5.69 -21.34 15.80
N PRO A 36 -4.86 -20.75 16.67
CA PRO A 36 -3.72 -19.91 16.25
C PRO A 36 -2.77 -20.58 15.27
N THR A 37 -2.55 -21.90 15.39
CA THR A 37 -1.71 -22.66 14.44
C THR A 37 -2.32 -22.68 13.04
N THR A 38 -3.64 -22.86 12.91
CA THR A 38 -4.36 -22.78 11.63
C THR A 38 -4.30 -21.38 11.04
N PHE A 39 -4.42 -20.34 11.86
CA PHE A 39 -4.28 -18.97 11.40
C PHE A 39 -2.86 -18.70 10.86
N ASN A 40 -1.84 -19.20 11.57
CA ASN A 40 -0.45 -19.06 11.15
C ASN A 40 -0.17 -19.73 9.80
N THR A 41 -0.79 -20.88 9.48
CA THR A 41 -0.60 -21.50 8.16
C THR A 41 -1.14 -20.63 7.02
N TRP A 42 -2.15 -19.79 7.28
CA TRP A 42 -2.63 -18.80 6.31
C TRP A 42 -1.67 -17.63 6.18
N CYS A 43 -1.12 -17.12 7.30
CA CYS A 43 -0.10 -16.07 7.29
C CYS A 43 1.19 -16.46 6.57
N LEU A 44 1.52 -17.76 6.56
CA LEU A 44 2.73 -18.32 5.92
C LEU A 44 2.49 -18.86 4.51
N ALA A 45 1.33 -18.60 3.89
CA ALA A 45 0.96 -19.11 2.57
C ALA A 45 1.01 -20.65 2.44
N GLN A 46 0.92 -21.39 3.56
CA GLN A 46 0.94 -22.86 3.55
C GLN A 46 -0.43 -23.44 3.19
N ALA A 47 -1.51 -22.75 3.57
CA ALA A 47 -2.88 -23.14 3.28
C ALA A 47 -3.77 -21.92 3.04
N LEU A 48 -4.88 -22.14 2.31
CA LEU A 48 -5.95 -21.14 2.17
C LEU A 48 -7.13 -21.47 3.11
N PRO A 49 -7.71 -20.46 3.78
CA PRO A 49 -8.97 -20.63 4.47
C PRO A 49 -10.12 -20.93 3.50
N ARG A 50 -11.13 -21.67 3.98
CA ARG A 50 -12.41 -21.79 3.28
C ARG A 50 -13.13 -20.44 3.23
N MET A 51 -13.99 -20.22 2.25
CA MET A 51 -14.70 -18.93 2.06
C MET A 51 -15.45 -18.43 3.31
N GLY A 52 -16.03 -19.33 4.12
CA GLY A 52 -16.65 -18.93 5.38
C GLY A 52 -15.67 -18.29 6.38
N LYS A 53 -14.40 -18.75 6.42
CA LYS A 53 -13.35 -18.14 7.25
C LYS A 53 -12.82 -16.85 6.63
N VAL A 54 -12.79 -16.74 5.30
CA VAL A 54 -12.49 -15.48 4.62
C VAL A 54 -13.52 -14.40 4.96
N GLN A 55 -14.82 -14.76 4.98
CA GLN A 55 -15.87 -13.84 5.38
C GLN A 55 -15.68 -13.35 6.82
N LEU A 56 -15.40 -14.25 7.78
CA LEU A 56 -15.16 -13.85 9.17
C LEU A 56 -13.96 -12.91 9.32
N LEU A 57 -12.90 -13.11 8.56
CA LEU A 57 -11.75 -12.19 8.53
C LEU A 57 -12.16 -10.82 7.96
N ALA A 58 -12.91 -10.81 6.87
CA ALA A 58 -13.42 -9.60 6.25
C ALA A 58 -14.30 -8.80 7.21
N ASP A 59 -15.23 -9.49 7.90
CA ASP A 59 -16.10 -8.89 8.92
C ASP A 59 -15.30 -8.37 10.11
N TYR A 60 -14.29 -9.12 10.58
CA TYR A 60 -13.44 -8.72 11.69
C TYR A 60 -12.64 -7.45 11.39
N PHE A 61 -12.07 -7.35 10.18
CA PHE A 61 -11.28 -6.17 9.77
C PHE A 61 -12.13 -5.03 9.19
N GLY A 62 -13.43 -5.24 8.94
CA GLY A 62 -14.30 -4.26 8.31
C GLY A 62 -13.95 -4.00 6.84
N ILE A 63 -13.54 -5.04 6.11
CA ILE A 63 -13.10 -4.98 4.70
C ILE A 63 -13.94 -5.90 3.81
N ASN A 64 -13.75 -5.84 2.49
CA ASN A 64 -14.36 -6.79 1.57
C ASN A 64 -13.52 -8.07 1.46
N LYS A 65 -14.16 -9.18 1.03
CA LYS A 65 -13.45 -10.44 0.76
C LYS A 65 -12.40 -10.28 -0.35
N SER A 66 -12.70 -9.45 -1.36
CA SER A 66 -11.78 -9.12 -2.45
C SER A 66 -10.47 -8.54 -1.93
N ASP A 67 -10.51 -7.73 -0.87
CA ASP A 67 -9.30 -7.16 -0.25
C ASP A 67 -8.33 -8.22 0.31
N LEU A 68 -8.83 -9.42 0.60
CA LEU A 68 -8.01 -10.56 1.04
C LEU A 68 -7.61 -11.47 -0.12
N ILE A 69 -8.44 -11.62 -1.16
CA ILE A 69 -8.26 -12.63 -2.21
C ILE A 69 -7.58 -12.06 -3.45
N GLU A 70 -7.89 -10.82 -3.81
CA GLU A 70 -7.44 -10.21 -5.06
C GLU A 70 -6.00 -9.70 -4.95
N ASP A 71 -5.28 -9.85 -6.05
CA ASP A 71 -3.92 -9.35 -6.17
C ASP A 71 -3.96 -7.86 -6.53
N ASN A 72 -3.98 -7.01 -5.50
CA ASN A 72 -3.87 -5.56 -5.66
C ASN A 72 -2.40 -5.08 -5.65
N SER A 73 -1.39 -5.95 -5.81
CA SER A 73 -0.01 -5.44 -5.96
C SER A 73 0.23 -4.76 -7.31
N ASP A 74 -0.62 -5.04 -8.30
CA ASP A 74 -0.60 -4.31 -9.58
C ASP A 74 -1.21 -2.90 -9.47
N THR A 75 -1.64 -2.48 -8.27
CA THR A 75 -2.02 -1.09 -7.98
C THR A 75 -0.87 -0.25 -7.40
N GLU A 76 0.38 -0.75 -7.40
CA GLU A 76 1.54 0.13 -7.40
C GLU A 76 1.63 0.81 -8.77
N TYR A 77 0.89 1.92 -8.92
CA TYR A 77 0.92 2.75 -10.13
C TYR A 77 2.34 3.22 -10.50
N TYR A 78 3.26 3.20 -9.53
CA TYR A 78 4.67 3.55 -9.70
C TYR A 78 5.55 2.30 -9.57
N LEU A 79 6.39 2.08 -10.59
CA LEU A 79 7.30 0.92 -10.67
C LEU A 79 8.49 1.00 -9.70
N ASP A 80 8.76 2.17 -9.12
CA ASP A 80 9.86 2.38 -8.19
C ASP A 80 9.39 3.14 -6.92
N ALA A 81 9.96 2.74 -5.79
CA ALA A 81 9.61 3.25 -4.48
C ALA A 81 9.96 4.75 -4.30
N GLU A 82 10.94 5.25 -5.05
CA GLU A 82 11.34 6.66 -4.97
C GLU A 82 10.27 7.56 -5.61
N THR A 83 9.75 7.18 -6.78
CA THR A 83 8.65 7.88 -7.45
C THR A 83 7.36 7.79 -6.64
N ALA A 84 7.05 6.63 -6.05
CA ALA A 84 5.91 6.48 -5.15
C ALA A 84 5.99 7.45 -3.96
N LYS A 85 7.18 7.56 -3.35
CA LYS A 85 7.41 8.49 -2.25
C LYS A 85 7.26 9.95 -2.68
N LYS A 86 7.86 10.35 -3.82
CA LYS A 86 7.72 11.71 -4.37
C LYS A 86 6.27 12.06 -4.69
N ALA A 87 5.52 11.14 -5.30
CA ALA A 87 4.11 11.33 -5.59
C ALA A 87 3.29 11.53 -4.31
N GLN A 88 3.55 10.72 -3.28
CA GLN A 88 2.93 10.87 -1.97
C GLN A 88 3.24 12.24 -1.33
N GLU A 89 4.51 12.66 -1.36
CA GLU A 89 4.94 13.97 -0.82
C GLU A 89 4.25 15.15 -1.53
N ILE A 90 4.12 15.10 -2.87
CA ILE A 90 3.40 16.12 -3.64
C ILE A 90 1.92 16.13 -3.28
N PHE A 91 1.30 14.95 -3.16
CA PHE A 91 -0.11 14.82 -2.82
C PHE A 91 -0.43 15.36 -1.42
N GLU A 92 0.41 15.05 -0.43
CA GLU A 92 0.21 15.49 0.97
C GLU A 92 0.51 16.99 1.17
N ASN A 93 1.36 17.58 0.34
CA ASN A 93 1.70 19.00 0.42
C ASN A 93 0.86 19.83 -0.57
N LYS A 94 -0.17 20.49 -0.07
CA LYS A 94 -1.08 21.34 -0.87
C LYS A 94 -0.36 22.39 -1.74
N GLN A 95 0.75 22.98 -1.28
CA GLN A 95 1.48 23.97 -2.07
C GLN A 95 2.24 23.30 -3.22
N LEU A 96 2.88 22.16 -2.97
CA LEU A 96 3.56 21.39 -4.02
C LEU A 96 2.58 20.83 -5.04
N SER A 97 1.41 20.35 -4.61
CA SER A 97 0.35 19.90 -5.51
C SER A 97 -0.12 21.02 -6.44
N LEU A 98 -0.35 22.23 -5.93
CA LEU A 98 -0.75 23.38 -6.75
C LEU A 98 0.34 23.77 -7.76
N LEU A 99 1.61 23.74 -7.35
CA LEU A 99 2.74 24.00 -8.25
C LEU A 99 2.86 22.93 -9.34
N PHE A 100 2.61 21.66 -9.00
CA PHE A 100 2.60 20.57 -9.96
C PHE A 100 1.48 20.71 -11.00
N ASP A 101 0.28 21.12 -10.59
CA ASP A 101 -0.81 21.42 -11.51
C ASP A 101 -0.46 22.58 -12.44
N ALA A 102 0.11 23.67 -11.91
CA ALA A 102 0.55 24.80 -12.73
C ALA A 102 1.66 24.41 -13.72
N ALA A 103 2.58 23.54 -13.31
CA ALA A 103 3.65 23.04 -14.16
C ALA A 103 3.15 22.16 -15.32
N ARG A 104 2.01 21.47 -15.16
CA ARG A 104 1.44 20.60 -16.20
C ARG A 104 1.03 21.38 -17.45
N ASP A 105 0.55 22.60 -17.27
CA ASP A 105 0.09 23.48 -18.34
C ASP A 105 1.16 24.49 -18.80
N ALA A 106 2.35 24.47 -18.19
CA ALA A 106 3.43 25.42 -18.48
C ALA A 106 4.18 25.06 -19.77
N LYS A 107 4.76 26.08 -20.41
CA LYS A 107 5.64 25.88 -21.56
C LYS A 107 7.00 25.36 -21.09
N PRO A 108 7.74 24.60 -21.93
CA PRO A 108 9.07 24.11 -21.60
C PRO A 108 10.03 25.23 -21.14
N GLU A 109 9.99 26.40 -21.78
CA GLU A 109 10.87 27.53 -21.42
C GLU A 109 10.56 28.09 -20.02
N ASP A 110 9.27 28.14 -19.65
CA ASP A 110 8.86 28.60 -18.33
C ASP A 110 9.29 27.59 -17.24
N LEU A 111 9.24 26.29 -17.54
CA LEU A 111 9.72 25.23 -16.65
C LEU A 111 11.23 25.33 -16.40
N GLU A 112 12.03 25.62 -17.44
CA GLU A 112 13.47 25.82 -17.33
C GLU A 112 13.82 27.01 -16.43
N ILE A 113 13.09 28.12 -16.57
CA ILE A 113 13.28 29.31 -15.72
C ILE A 113 13.04 28.94 -14.25
N VAL A 114 11.91 28.30 -13.95
CA VAL A 114 11.56 27.90 -12.57
C VAL A 114 12.58 26.90 -12.02
N GLN A 115 13.03 25.94 -12.82
CA GLN A 115 14.06 24.97 -12.44
C GLN A 115 15.37 25.68 -12.05
N SER A 116 15.83 26.63 -12.87
CA SER A 116 17.06 27.38 -12.60
C SER A 116 16.97 28.18 -11.30
N MET A 117 15.82 28.78 -11.02
CA MET A 117 15.56 29.53 -9.79
C MET A 117 15.60 28.62 -8.56
N LEU A 118 14.95 27.45 -8.63
CA LEU A 118 14.96 26.45 -7.54
C LEU A 118 16.38 25.94 -7.24
N LEU A 119 17.17 25.64 -8.27
CA LEU A 119 18.57 25.21 -8.10
C LEU A 119 19.44 26.31 -7.49
N ALA A 120 19.24 27.57 -7.89
CA ALA A 120 19.96 28.70 -7.31
C ALA A 120 19.63 28.90 -5.83
N LEU A 121 18.37 28.73 -5.42
CA LEU A 121 17.95 28.80 -4.01
C LEU A 121 18.56 27.66 -3.20
N LYS A 122 18.46 26.41 -3.69
CA LYS A 122 19.07 25.24 -3.04
C LYS A 122 20.59 25.41 -2.79
N ASN A 123 21.28 26.05 -3.72
CA ASN A 123 22.73 26.30 -3.58
C ASN A 123 23.07 27.44 -2.61
N LYS A 124 22.14 28.37 -2.37
CA LYS A 124 22.31 29.44 -1.37
C LYS A 124 22.15 28.93 0.05
N ASP A 125 21.24 27.98 0.29
CA ASP A 125 21.03 27.41 1.61
C ASP A 125 22.15 26.44 2.05
N ASN A 126 22.99 26.00 1.10
CA ASN A 126 24.15 25.13 1.34
C ASN A 126 25.46 25.92 1.58
N LYS A 127 25.41 27.24 1.76
CA LYS A 127 26.55 28.14 1.98
C LYS A 127 26.44 28.85 3.32
#